data_AF-A0A8I1USX7-F1
#
_entry.id   AF-A0A8I1USX7-F1
#
_cell.length_a   1.000
_cell.length_b   1.000
_cell.length_c   1.000
_cell.angle_alpha   90.00
_cell.angle_beta   90.00
_cell.angle_gamma   90.00
#
_symmetry.space_group_name_H-M   'P 1'
#
loop_
_entity.id
_entity.type
_entity.pdbx_description
1 polymer ?
#
loop_
_entity_poly.entity_id
_entity_poly.type
_entity_poly.pdbx_seq_one_letter_code
_entity_poly.pdbx_strand_id
1 'polypeptide(L)'
;MREEFVSAPLEGIRVIDFGRYIAGPFCAALLADLGADVIRVEKRQGSEDRTMVPLAEDADGSPREGAMFLQMNRNKRSLTLDPMHADGRDVVRRLVEKADVVVANLPGETLKAMGLDYESISAINPRAIAALVSAFGLEGPYSRRVGFDGVTQAMSGAAWFAGTEDQPVRCAAPYVDFGTASLLALGVVTALRVRDQTGKGQLVEGALLRTAMTFFSPTLIEEAVLKLERKPTLNRSQTSGPSDIFRTRDGWVTVAVNGDPLFRRVCKLIGATEWLEDPR
;
A
#
# COMPACT_ATOMS: atom_id res chain seq x y z
N MET A 1 -35.73 10.67 -11.99
CA MET A 1 -34.91 11.88 -12.22
C MET A 1 -34.04 12.06 -10.97
N ARG A 2 -32.86 11.44 -10.96
CA ARG A 2 -31.77 11.70 -10.01
C ARG A 2 -30.53 11.74 -10.89
N GLU A 3 -29.60 12.65 -10.81
CA GLU A 3 -29.34 13.86 -10.02
C GLU A 3 -28.25 14.58 -10.85
N GLU A 4 -28.12 15.90 -10.75
CA GLU A 4 -26.96 16.60 -11.32
C GLU A 4 -25.68 15.89 -10.88
N PHE A 5 -24.83 15.49 -11.84
CA PHE A 5 -23.53 14.90 -11.52
C PHE A 5 -22.73 15.94 -10.76
N VAL A 6 -22.59 15.73 -9.45
CA VAL A 6 -21.64 16.46 -8.61
C VAL A 6 -20.25 16.23 -9.23
N SER A 7 -19.52 17.30 -9.51
CA SER A 7 -18.13 17.25 -10.00
C SER A 7 -17.32 16.28 -9.16
N ALA A 8 -16.46 15.47 -9.81
CA ALA A 8 -15.67 14.48 -9.09
C ALA A 8 -14.77 15.17 -8.03
N PRO A 9 -14.51 14.56 -6.86
CA PRO A 9 -13.83 15.24 -5.75
C PRO A 9 -12.46 15.84 -6.09
N LEU A 10 -11.73 15.25 -7.04
CA LEU A 10 -10.43 15.71 -7.52
C LEU A 10 -10.47 16.18 -8.98
N GLU A 11 -11.65 16.57 -9.49
CA GLU A 11 -11.76 17.16 -10.81
C GLU A 11 -10.87 18.41 -10.92
N GLY A 12 -10.11 18.51 -12.01
CA GLY A 12 -9.14 19.59 -12.23
C GLY A 12 -7.77 19.39 -11.57
N ILE A 13 -7.59 18.36 -10.73
CA ILE A 13 -6.28 18.00 -10.16
C ILE A 13 -5.47 17.18 -11.17
N ARG A 14 -4.23 17.60 -11.44
CA ARG A 14 -3.28 16.86 -12.28
C ARG A 14 -2.24 16.12 -11.45
N VAL A 15 -2.10 14.83 -11.69
CA VAL A 15 -1.12 13.95 -11.03
C VAL A 15 -0.12 13.42 -12.05
N ILE A 16 1.17 13.51 -11.74
CA ILE A 16 2.23 12.86 -12.52
C ILE A 16 2.79 11.69 -11.71
N ASP A 17 2.60 10.47 -12.21
CA ASP A 17 2.95 9.22 -11.54
C ASP A 17 4.20 8.60 -12.17
N PHE A 18 5.33 8.70 -11.46
CA PHE A 18 6.58 8.00 -11.78
C PHE A 18 6.70 6.65 -11.05
N GLY A 19 5.63 6.22 -10.40
CA GLY A 19 5.61 5.05 -9.55
C GLY A 19 5.75 3.74 -10.32
N ARG A 20 6.30 2.74 -9.62
CA ARG A 20 6.44 1.36 -10.09
C ARG A 20 5.85 0.38 -9.08
N TYR A 21 5.43 -0.79 -9.55
CA TYR A 21 4.82 -1.83 -8.74
C TYR A 21 3.53 -1.33 -8.08
N ILE A 22 3.42 -1.34 -6.74
CA ILE A 22 2.13 -1.19 -6.06
C ILE A 22 2.00 0.16 -5.34
N ALA A 23 2.81 0.47 -4.32
CA ALA A 23 2.50 1.53 -3.37
C ALA A 23 2.30 2.93 -4.00
N GLY A 24 3.22 3.37 -4.86
CA GLY A 24 3.09 4.63 -5.60
C GLY A 24 1.94 4.58 -6.63
N PRO A 25 1.97 3.62 -7.58
CA PRO A 25 0.95 3.51 -8.60
C PRO A 25 -0.48 3.36 -8.07
N PHE A 26 -0.69 2.59 -7.00
CA PHE A 26 -2.02 2.45 -6.42
C PHE A 26 -2.52 3.73 -5.75
N CYS A 27 -1.63 4.51 -5.11
CA CYS A 27 -1.99 5.86 -4.64
C CYS A 27 -2.50 6.71 -5.80
N ALA A 28 -1.74 6.77 -6.90
CA ALA A 28 -2.14 7.52 -8.09
C ALA A 28 -3.44 6.98 -8.71
N ALA A 29 -3.69 5.67 -8.69
CA ALA A 29 -4.94 5.07 -9.15
C ALA A 29 -6.14 5.50 -8.30
N LEU A 30 -6.00 5.54 -6.98
CA LEU A 30 -7.04 6.04 -6.08
C LEU A 30 -7.36 7.51 -6.35
N LEU A 31 -6.35 8.34 -6.63
CA LEU A 31 -6.57 9.74 -7.02
C LEU A 31 -7.28 9.84 -8.38
N ALA A 32 -6.94 8.98 -9.34
CA ALA A 32 -7.63 8.91 -10.63
C ALA A 32 -9.11 8.50 -10.47
N ASP A 33 -9.40 7.53 -9.60
CA ASP A 33 -10.77 7.09 -9.30
C ASP A 33 -11.61 8.20 -8.66
N LEU A 34 -10.96 9.14 -7.96
CA LEU A 34 -11.59 10.34 -7.40
C LEU A 34 -11.70 11.50 -8.40
N GLY A 35 -11.31 11.29 -9.67
CA GLY A 35 -11.48 12.24 -10.77
C GLY A 35 -10.24 13.04 -11.18
N ALA A 36 -9.06 12.75 -10.61
CA ALA A 36 -7.84 13.43 -11.00
C ALA A 36 -7.37 13.02 -12.42
N ASP A 37 -6.78 13.95 -13.17
CA ASP A 37 -6.09 13.69 -14.43
C ASP A 37 -4.69 13.13 -14.15
N VAL A 38 -4.57 11.80 -14.23
CA VAL A 38 -3.33 11.09 -13.88
C VAL A 38 -2.56 10.68 -15.13
N ILE A 39 -1.30 11.10 -15.21
CA ILE A 39 -0.35 10.70 -16.25
C ILE A 39 0.71 9.81 -15.60
N ARG A 40 0.71 8.53 -15.97
CA ARG A 40 1.82 7.61 -15.68
C ARG A 40 2.98 7.89 -16.61
N VAL A 41 4.17 8.06 -16.05
CA VAL A 41 5.42 8.14 -16.79
C VAL A 41 6.13 6.79 -16.71
N GLU A 42 6.39 6.17 -17.85
CA GLU A 42 7.06 4.87 -17.92
C GLU A 42 8.13 4.82 -19.02
N LYS A 43 8.95 3.75 -18.99
CA LYS A 43 9.96 3.52 -20.02
C LYS A 43 9.30 3.20 -21.36
N ARG A 44 10.03 3.41 -22.46
CA ARG A 44 9.55 3.09 -23.81
C ARG A 44 9.12 1.62 -23.97
N GLN A 45 9.82 0.70 -23.31
CA GLN A 45 9.51 -0.73 -23.30
C GLN A 45 8.47 -1.12 -22.23
N GLY A 46 7.95 -0.15 -21.47
CA GLY A 46 7.18 -0.37 -20.26
C GLY A 46 8.06 -0.52 -19.01
N SER A 47 7.49 -0.17 -17.86
CA SER A 47 8.13 -0.39 -16.55
C SER A 47 8.08 -1.87 -16.14
N GLU A 48 8.94 -2.28 -15.20
CA GLU A 48 9.11 -3.68 -14.80
C GLU A 48 7.84 -4.33 -14.20
N ASP A 49 6.89 -3.51 -13.75
CA ASP A 49 5.60 -3.91 -13.20
C ASP A 49 4.52 -4.20 -14.26
N ARG A 50 4.78 -3.88 -15.54
CA ARG A 50 3.79 -3.99 -16.63
C ARG A 50 3.33 -5.43 -16.89
N THR A 51 4.21 -6.40 -16.66
CA THR A 51 3.99 -7.80 -17.02
C THR A 51 3.81 -8.72 -15.80
N MET A 52 3.77 -8.15 -14.60
CA MET A 52 3.59 -8.91 -13.36
C MET A 52 2.21 -9.56 -13.29
N VAL A 53 2.19 -10.86 -12.95
CA VAL A 53 1.01 -11.74 -13.06
C VAL A 53 0.51 -11.75 -14.52
N PRO A 54 1.24 -12.40 -15.45
CA PRO A 54 0.98 -12.29 -16.89
C PRO A 54 -0.45 -12.69 -17.26
N LEU A 55 -1.08 -11.89 -18.12
CA LEU A 55 -2.41 -12.15 -18.68
C LEU A 55 -2.37 -12.34 -20.20
N ALA A 56 -1.35 -11.78 -20.86
CA ALA A 56 -1.19 -11.87 -22.30
C ALA A 56 0.29 -11.90 -22.68
N GLU A 57 0.56 -12.52 -23.82
CA GLU A 57 1.88 -12.64 -24.45
C GLU A 57 1.85 -12.04 -25.86
N ASP A 58 3.01 -11.60 -26.34
CA ASP A 58 3.26 -11.27 -27.73
C ASP A 58 3.49 -12.53 -28.58
N ALA A 59 3.57 -12.38 -29.90
CA ALA A 59 3.73 -13.50 -30.84
C ALA A 59 5.03 -14.32 -30.61
N ASP A 60 6.04 -13.73 -29.99
CA ASP A 60 7.30 -14.38 -29.61
C ASP A 60 7.26 -15.05 -28.23
N GLY A 61 6.10 -15.06 -27.56
CA GLY A 61 5.90 -15.62 -26.22
C GLY A 61 6.36 -14.70 -25.09
N SER A 62 6.80 -13.47 -25.39
CA SER A 62 7.16 -12.52 -24.34
C SER A 62 5.91 -11.95 -23.64
N PRO A 63 5.91 -11.80 -22.30
CA PRO A 63 4.77 -11.20 -21.60
C PRO A 63 4.53 -9.76 -22.05
N ARG A 64 3.28 -9.43 -22.40
CA ARG A 64 2.88 -8.10 -22.88
C ARG A 64 2.16 -7.27 -21.82
N GLU A 65 1.29 -7.92 -21.04
CA GLU A 65 0.45 -7.25 -20.04
C GLU A 65 0.16 -8.20 -18.87
N GLY A 66 0.15 -7.65 -17.65
CA GLY A 66 -0.12 -8.38 -16.42
C GLY A 66 -1.25 -7.77 -15.58
N ALA A 67 -1.87 -8.59 -14.74
CA ALA A 67 -3.01 -8.21 -13.91
C ALA A 67 -2.68 -7.09 -12.92
N MET A 68 -1.43 -7.05 -12.43
CA MET A 68 -0.97 -5.97 -11.55
C MET A 68 -1.02 -4.62 -12.26
N PHE A 69 -0.55 -4.55 -13.50
CA PHE A 69 -0.56 -3.31 -14.27
C PHE A 69 -1.98 -2.78 -14.47
N LEU A 70 -2.92 -3.65 -14.84
CA LEU A 70 -4.33 -3.29 -15.00
C LEU A 70 -4.93 -2.73 -13.70
N GLN A 71 -4.65 -3.39 -12.58
CA GLN A 71 -5.16 -2.95 -11.28
C GLN A 71 -4.54 -1.59 -10.87
N MET A 72 -3.24 -1.39 -11.09
CA MET A 72 -2.53 -0.19 -10.64
C MET A 72 -2.71 1.01 -11.56
N ASN A 73 -3.13 0.83 -12.81
CA ASN A 73 -3.09 1.90 -13.82
C ASN A 73 -4.42 2.17 -14.52
N ARG A 74 -5.53 1.66 -13.98
CA ARG A 74 -6.88 2.10 -14.37
C ARG A 74 -7.01 3.62 -14.29
N ASN A 75 -7.79 4.20 -15.22
CA ASN A 75 -8.07 5.63 -15.31
C ASN A 75 -6.86 6.55 -15.58
N LYS A 76 -5.66 6.00 -15.81
CA LYS A 76 -4.46 6.79 -16.11
C LYS A 76 -4.20 6.89 -17.61
N ARG A 77 -3.63 8.02 -18.02
CA ARG A 77 -2.98 8.17 -19.33
C ARG A 77 -1.51 7.76 -19.19
N SER A 78 -0.90 7.20 -20.24
CA SER A 78 0.52 6.82 -20.21
C SER A 78 1.35 7.73 -21.11
N LEU A 79 2.55 8.09 -20.64
CA LEU A 79 3.58 8.81 -21.36
C LEU A 79 4.89 8.03 -21.24
N THR A 80 5.46 7.64 -22.37
CA THR A 80 6.82 7.09 -22.38
C THR A 80 7.84 8.21 -22.31
N LEU A 81 8.72 8.18 -21.33
CA LEU A 81 9.77 9.17 -21.13
C LEU A 81 10.99 8.52 -20.48
N ASP A 82 12.18 8.97 -20.88
CA ASP A 82 13.40 8.73 -20.10
C ASP A 82 13.76 10.02 -19.34
N PRO A 83 13.48 10.11 -18.03
CA PRO A 83 13.79 11.28 -17.21
C PRO A 83 15.29 11.60 -17.10
N MET A 84 16.16 10.63 -17.42
CA MET A 84 17.61 10.80 -17.32
C MET A 84 18.23 11.33 -18.61
N HIS A 85 17.50 11.32 -19.73
CA HIS A 85 17.93 11.97 -20.96
C HIS A 85 17.89 13.50 -20.83
N ALA A 86 18.76 14.24 -21.52
CA ALA A 86 18.82 15.70 -21.44
C ALA A 86 17.47 16.36 -21.81
N ASP A 87 16.88 15.97 -22.95
CA ASP A 87 15.55 16.43 -23.36
C ASP A 87 14.45 15.92 -22.43
N GLY A 88 14.63 14.73 -21.86
CA GLY A 88 13.68 14.15 -20.91
C GLY A 88 13.59 14.94 -19.61
N ARG A 89 14.71 15.50 -19.13
CA ARG A 89 14.73 16.40 -17.96
C ARG A 89 13.90 17.67 -18.18
N ASP A 90 13.94 18.27 -19.38
CA ASP A 90 13.07 19.42 -19.67
C ASP A 90 11.59 19.03 -19.69
N VAL A 91 11.25 17.86 -20.24
CA VAL A 91 9.87 17.34 -20.19
C VAL A 91 9.42 17.13 -18.75
N VAL A 92 10.25 16.51 -17.88
CA VAL A 92 9.93 16.35 -16.45
C VAL A 92 9.69 17.70 -15.80
N ARG A 93 10.57 18.68 -16.01
CA ARG A 93 10.41 20.04 -15.47
C ARG A 93 9.05 20.64 -15.86
N ARG A 94 8.68 20.54 -17.14
CA ARG A 94 7.39 21.05 -17.66
C ARG A 94 6.17 20.30 -17.13
N LEU A 95 6.31 19.01 -16.84
CA LEU A 95 5.26 18.21 -16.20
C LEU A 95 5.07 18.67 -14.75
N VAL A 96 6.16 18.79 -13.98
CA VAL A 96 6.15 19.23 -12.58
C VAL A 96 5.61 20.67 -12.43
N GLU A 97 5.99 21.57 -13.33
CA GLU A 97 5.51 22.96 -13.39
C GLU A 97 3.97 23.06 -13.45
N LYS A 98 3.31 22.03 -14.02
CA LYS A 98 1.86 21.98 -14.20
C LYS A 98 1.17 20.93 -13.31
N ALA A 99 1.91 20.26 -12.45
CA ALA A 99 1.38 19.20 -11.59
C ALA A 99 0.81 19.77 -10.30
N ASP A 100 -0.30 19.21 -9.84
CA ASP A 100 -0.79 19.41 -8.48
C ASP A 100 -0.13 18.41 -7.53
N VAL A 101 0.12 17.19 -8.03
CA VAL A 101 0.74 16.10 -7.27
C VAL A 101 1.77 15.38 -8.14
N VAL A 102 2.93 15.08 -7.57
CA VAL A 102 3.95 14.20 -8.15
C VAL A 102 4.06 12.96 -7.27
N VAL A 103 3.84 11.78 -7.83
CA VAL A 103 3.93 10.50 -7.12
C VAL A 103 5.18 9.76 -7.57
N ALA A 104 5.99 9.28 -6.62
CA ALA A 104 7.16 8.46 -6.93
C ALA A 104 7.51 7.50 -5.77
N ASN A 105 8.03 6.32 -6.10
CA ASN A 105 8.51 5.35 -5.12
C ASN A 105 9.88 4.77 -5.48
N LEU A 106 10.83 5.68 -5.66
CA LEU A 106 12.21 5.37 -6.05
C LEU A 106 13.16 5.60 -4.87
N PRO A 107 14.35 4.96 -4.87
CA PRO A 107 15.38 5.27 -3.89
C PRO A 107 15.73 6.77 -3.89
N GLY A 108 16.08 7.32 -2.72
CA GLY A 108 16.32 8.76 -2.56
C GLY A 108 17.38 9.34 -3.51
N GLU A 109 18.46 8.59 -3.80
CA GLU A 109 19.49 9.00 -4.76
C GLU A 109 18.93 9.08 -6.19
N THR A 110 18.04 8.14 -6.56
CA THR A 110 17.37 8.14 -7.86
C THR A 110 16.37 9.28 -7.98
N LEU A 111 15.61 9.58 -6.91
CA LEU A 111 14.72 10.75 -6.87
C LEU A 111 15.51 12.03 -7.13
N LYS A 112 16.63 12.23 -6.44
CA LYS A 112 17.52 13.39 -6.64
C LYS A 112 18.08 13.45 -8.06
N ALA A 113 18.56 12.34 -8.57
CA ALA A 113 19.11 12.26 -9.93
C ALA A 113 18.06 12.59 -11.01
N MET A 114 16.79 12.27 -10.76
CA MET A 114 15.66 12.56 -11.66
C MET A 114 14.99 13.92 -11.40
N GLY A 115 15.40 14.66 -10.35
CA GLY A 115 14.75 15.91 -9.93
C GLY A 115 13.34 15.72 -9.36
N LEU A 116 13.08 14.57 -8.73
CA LEU A 116 11.80 14.15 -8.17
C LEU A 116 11.81 14.07 -6.63
N ASP A 117 12.89 14.48 -5.98
CA ASP A 117 12.89 14.78 -4.55
C ASP A 117 12.08 16.04 -4.24
N TYR A 118 11.70 16.22 -2.98
CA TYR A 118 10.82 17.32 -2.59
C TYR A 118 11.42 18.69 -2.87
N GLU A 119 12.71 18.87 -2.60
CA GLU A 119 13.41 20.13 -2.82
C GLU A 119 13.43 20.49 -4.31
N SER A 120 13.75 19.54 -5.18
CA SER A 120 13.70 19.73 -6.64
C SER A 120 12.28 20.06 -7.14
N ILE A 121 11.26 19.34 -6.68
CA ILE A 121 9.87 19.59 -7.07
C ILE A 121 9.43 20.97 -6.59
N SER A 122 9.67 21.30 -5.32
CA SER A 122 9.27 22.58 -4.73
C SER A 122 9.99 23.77 -5.37
N ALA A 123 11.22 23.61 -5.85
CA ALA A 123 11.94 24.65 -6.56
C ALA A 123 11.29 25.00 -7.91
N ILE A 124 10.70 24.01 -8.59
CA ILE A 124 9.99 24.19 -9.86
C ILE A 124 8.56 24.69 -9.62
N ASN A 125 7.86 24.05 -8.67
CA ASN A 125 6.47 24.33 -8.36
C ASN A 125 6.24 24.27 -6.83
N PRO A 126 6.30 25.41 -6.14
CA PRO A 126 6.09 25.48 -4.68
C PRO A 126 4.68 25.08 -4.22
N ARG A 127 3.73 24.90 -5.16
CA ARG A 127 2.36 24.46 -4.89
C ARG A 127 2.18 22.95 -5.01
N ALA A 128 3.12 22.25 -5.66
CA ALA A 128 3.00 20.82 -5.91
C ALA A 128 3.15 20.01 -4.62
N ILE A 129 2.36 18.95 -4.49
CA ILE A 129 2.52 17.96 -3.43
C ILE A 129 3.45 16.86 -3.93
N ALA A 130 4.53 16.60 -3.21
CA ALA A 130 5.39 15.45 -3.47
C ALA A 130 4.91 14.26 -2.65
N ALA A 131 4.34 13.26 -3.29
CA ALA A 131 3.88 12.03 -2.67
C ALA A 131 4.94 10.94 -2.88
N LEU A 132 5.86 10.82 -1.92
CA LEU A 132 7.04 9.96 -2.03
C LEU A 132 6.91 8.74 -1.13
N VAL A 133 7.19 7.54 -1.66
CA VAL A 133 7.12 6.29 -0.89
C VAL A 133 8.42 5.53 -0.96
N SER A 134 8.84 4.94 0.16
CA SER A 134 9.91 3.94 0.18
C SER A 134 9.57 2.80 1.14
N ALA A 135 10.42 1.78 1.19
CA ALA A 135 10.25 0.69 2.16
C ALA A 135 10.43 1.17 3.61
N PHE A 136 11.31 2.13 3.86
CA PHE A 136 11.78 2.48 5.20
C PHE A 136 11.65 3.97 5.58
N GLY A 137 11.09 4.79 4.68
CA GLY A 137 11.06 6.25 4.80
C GLY A 137 12.24 6.94 4.13
N LEU A 138 12.24 8.27 4.11
CA LEU A 138 13.29 9.08 3.47
C LEU A 138 14.43 9.43 4.43
N GLU A 139 14.24 9.20 5.72
CA GLU A 139 15.17 9.54 6.79
C GLU A 139 15.53 8.32 7.66
N GLY A 140 16.55 8.49 8.50
CA GLY A 140 17.00 7.46 9.45
C GLY A 140 17.95 6.43 8.84
N PRO A 141 18.37 5.43 9.64
CA PRO A 141 19.47 4.52 9.28
C PRO A 141 19.14 3.57 8.13
N TYR A 142 17.86 3.38 7.80
CA TYR A 142 17.41 2.48 6.74
C TYR A 142 16.92 3.20 5.48
N SER A 143 17.00 4.53 5.41
CA SER A 143 16.49 5.32 4.28
C SER A 143 17.13 4.97 2.93
N ARG A 144 18.37 4.46 2.93
CA ARG A 144 19.09 4.02 1.73
C ARG A 144 18.83 2.56 1.35
N ARG A 145 18.10 1.81 2.18
CA ARG A 145 17.80 0.41 1.89
C ARG A 145 16.62 0.32 0.94
N VAL A 146 16.70 -0.60 0.00
CA VAL A 146 15.56 -0.99 -0.85
C VAL A 146 14.81 -2.14 -0.19
N GLY A 147 13.52 -2.25 -0.46
CA GLY A 147 12.68 -3.30 0.09
C GLY A 147 11.34 -3.39 -0.62
N PHE A 148 10.72 -4.56 -0.50
CA PHE A 148 9.36 -4.84 -0.91
C PHE A 148 8.51 -5.17 0.31
N ASP A 149 7.20 -5.18 0.14
CA ASP A 149 6.20 -5.51 1.16
C ASP A 149 6.56 -6.71 2.05
N GLY A 150 7.00 -7.84 1.47
CA GLY A 150 7.35 -9.03 2.25
C GLY A 150 8.49 -8.80 3.27
N VAL A 151 9.45 -7.91 2.96
CA VAL A 151 10.53 -7.56 3.89
C VAL A 151 9.97 -6.80 5.09
N THR A 152 9.03 -5.90 4.87
CA THR A 152 8.45 -5.10 5.95
C THR A 152 7.43 -5.87 6.77
N GLN A 153 6.72 -6.84 6.18
CA GLN A 153 5.94 -7.83 6.94
C GLN A 153 6.83 -8.64 7.91
N ALA A 154 8.02 -9.03 7.47
CA ALA A 154 8.96 -9.75 8.31
C ALA A 154 9.53 -8.85 9.42
N MET A 155 9.98 -7.64 9.06
CA MET A 155 10.58 -6.70 10.01
C MET A 155 9.59 -6.13 11.03
N SER A 156 8.30 -6.06 10.72
CA SER A 156 7.27 -5.65 11.68
C SER A 156 6.92 -6.73 12.71
N GLY A 157 7.39 -7.97 12.52
CA GLY A 157 7.01 -9.14 13.32
C GLY A 157 5.69 -9.80 12.87
N ALA A 158 4.95 -9.20 11.93
CA ALA A 158 3.69 -9.75 11.46
C ALA A 158 3.85 -11.14 10.82
N ALA A 159 4.89 -11.35 10.01
CA ALA A 159 5.15 -12.64 9.39
C ALA A 159 5.58 -13.73 10.38
N TRP A 160 6.27 -13.35 11.48
CA TRP A 160 6.56 -14.28 12.57
C TRP A 160 5.26 -14.73 13.24
N PHE A 161 4.43 -13.76 13.61
CA PHE A 161 3.21 -14.03 14.38
C PHE A 161 2.17 -14.86 13.63
N ALA A 162 2.13 -14.74 12.30
CA ALA A 162 1.24 -15.51 11.43
C ALA A 162 1.70 -16.96 11.18
N GLY A 163 2.91 -17.34 11.63
CA GLY A 163 3.51 -18.66 11.37
C GLY A 163 3.41 -19.65 12.52
N THR A 164 4.44 -20.48 12.63
CA THR A 164 4.75 -21.37 13.76
C THR A 164 6.09 -20.97 14.38
N GLU A 165 6.46 -21.56 15.53
CA GLU A 165 7.77 -21.29 16.15
C GLU A 165 8.95 -21.71 15.28
N ASP A 166 8.75 -22.65 14.34
CA ASP A 166 9.78 -23.13 13.42
C ASP A 166 9.79 -22.38 12.09
N GLN A 167 8.65 -21.81 11.67
CA GLN A 167 8.49 -21.25 10.33
C GLN A 167 7.58 -20.00 10.32
N PRO A 168 8.12 -18.80 10.03
CA PRO A 168 7.31 -17.61 9.78
C PRO A 168 6.54 -17.75 8.46
N VAL A 169 5.34 -17.16 8.41
CA VAL A 169 4.47 -17.16 7.24
C VAL A 169 4.08 -15.72 6.93
N ARG A 170 4.46 -15.22 5.76
CA ARG A 170 3.99 -13.92 5.30
C ARG A 170 2.59 -14.02 4.70
N CYS A 171 1.84 -12.92 4.74
CA CYS A 171 0.64 -12.79 3.95
C CYS A 171 0.98 -12.83 2.45
N ALA A 172 0.22 -13.62 1.70
CA ALA A 172 0.38 -13.70 0.24
C ALA A 172 -0.05 -12.38 -0.44
N ALA A 173 -1.10 -11.74 0.08
CA ALA A 173 -1.53 -10.42 -0.37
C ALA A 173 -0.53 -9.35 0.12
N PRO A 174 -0.09 -8.42 -0.75
CA PRO A 174 0.84 -7.35 -0.37
C PRO A 174 0.08 -6.21 0.33
N TYR A 175 -0.48 -6.51 1.50
CA TYR A 175 -1.38 -5.61 2.22
C TYR A 175 -0.66 -4.37 2.75
N VAL A 176 0.66 -4.43 2.95
CA VAL A 176 1.45 -3.27 3.39
C VAL A 176 1.57 -2.29 2.25
N ASP A 177 1.89 -2.74 1.03
CA ASP A 177 1.92 -1.87 -0.16
C ASP A 177 0.57 -1.17 -0.37
N PHE A 178 -0.53 -1.93 -0.36
CA PHE A 178 -1.88 -1.37 -0.52
C PHE A 178 -2.26 -0.44 0.63
N GLY A 179 -1.91 -0.80 1.87
CA GLY A 179 -2.13 0.02 3.06
C GLY A 179 -1.37 1.35 2.97
N THR A 180 -0.10 1.30 2.60
CA THR A 180 0.74 2.50 2.45
C THR A 180 0.22 3.38 1.33
N ALA A 181 -0.17 2.80 0.19
CA ALA A 181 -0.78 3.53 -0.92
C ALA A 181 -2.06 4.27 -0.50
N SER A 182 -2.92 3.60 0.28
CA SER A 182 -4.20 4.14 0.74
C SER A 182 -3.99 5.29 1.72
N LEU A 183 -3.07 5.12 2.67
CA LEU A 183 -2.67 6.18 3.61
C LEU A 183 -1.98 7.35 2.90
N LEU A 184 -1.18 7.08 1.87
CA LEU A 184 -0.54 8.12 1.07
C LEU A 184 -1.58 8.92 0.29
N ALA A 185 -2.56 8.26 -0.34
CA ALA A 185 -3.64 8.94 -1.05
C ALA A 185 -4.46 9.83 -0.10
N LEU A 186 -4.78 9.34 1.10
CA LEU A 186 -5.42 10.14 2.15
C LEU A 186 -4.55 11.36 2.53
N GLY A 187 -3.24 11.15 2.70
CA GLY A 187 -2.29 12.22 2.97
C GLY A 187 -2.25 13.26 1.85
N VAL A 188 -2.28 12.84 0.58
CA VAL A 188 -2.33 13.72 -0.59
C VAL A 188 -3.61 14.54 -0.62
N VAL A 189 -4.78 13.93 -0.43
CA VAL A 189 -6.07 14.65 -0.38
C VAL A 189 -6.07 15.67 0.76
N THR A 190 -5.52 15.30 1.91
CA THR A 190 -5.36 16.22 3.05
C THR A 190 -4.42 17.37 2.72
N ALA A 191 -3.30 17.08 2.05
CA ALA A 191 -2.33 18.08 1.61
C ALA A 191 -2.90 19.04 0.56
N LEU A 192 -3.72 18.56 -0.37
CA LEU A 192 -4.45 19.38 -1.34
C LEU A 192 -5.36 20.38 -0.62
N ARG A 193 -6.11 19.92 0.39
CA ARG A 193 -6.97 20.79 1.20
C ARG A 193 -6.18 21.88 1.92
N VAL A 194 -5.00 21.57 2.46
CA VAL A 194 -4.11 22.57 3.09
C VAL A 194 -3.56 23.54 2.05
N ARG A 195 -3.14 23.04 0.90
CA ARG A 195 -2.63 23.86 -0.22
C ARG A 195 -3.69 24.82 -0.74
N ASP A 196 -4.96 24.43 -0.80
CA ASP A 196 -6.03 25.31 -1.27
C ASP A 196 -6.25 26.50 -0.31
N GLN A 197 -5.94 26.32 0.98
CA GLN A 197 -6.03 27.38 1.99
C GLN A 197 -4.78 28.26 2.06
N THR A 198 -3.60 27.65 1.93
CA THR A 198 -2.30 28.32 2.19
C THR A 198 -1.57 28.73 0.92
N GLY A 199 -1.97 28.14 -0.20
CA GLY A 199 -1.29 28.24 -1.48
C GLY A 199 0.04 27.48 -1.58
N LYS A 200 0.40 26.64 -0.62
CA LYS A 200 1.69 25.94 -0.58
C LYS A 200 1.53 24.41 -0.64
N GLY A 201 2.39 23.77 -1.42
CA GLY A 201 2.53 22.32 -1.44
C GLY A 201 3.32 21.81 -0.24
N GLN A 202 3.44 20.48 -0.13
CA GLN A 202 4.21 19.83 0.92
C GLN A 202 4.61 18.41 0.50
N LEU A 203 5.58 17.85 1.24
CA LEU A 203 5.94 16.45 1.17
C LEU A 203 4.90 15.61 1.94
N VAL A 204 4.38 14.58 1.28
CA VAL A 204 3.62 13.50 1.90
C VAL A 204 4.45 12.23 1.74
N GLU A 205 4.99 11.72 2.83
CA GLU A 205 5.87 10.55 2.84
C GLU A 205 5.13 9.28 3.28
N GLY A 206 5.26 8.21 2.48
CA GLY A 206 4.86 6.86 2.87
C GLY A 206 6.08 5.98 3.15
N ALA A 207 5.98 5.13 4.17
CA ALA A 207 7.00 4.14 4.49
C ALA A 207 6.35 2.79 4.77
N LEU A 208 6.67 1.76 3.97
CA LEU A 208 6.08 0.44 4.11
C LEU A 208 6.27 -0.12 5.53
N LEU A 209 7.46 0.00 6.12
CA LEU A 209 7.71 -0.49 7.47
C LEU A 209 6.85 0.22 8.53
N ARG A 210 6.65 1.54 8.39
CA ARG A 210 5.78 2.29 9.31
C ARG A 210 4.34 1.78 9.20
N THR A 211 3.83 1.59 7.99
CA THR A 211 2.48 1.00 7.78
C THR A 211 2.38 -0.41 8.35
N ALA A 212 3.35 -1.28 8.10
CA ALA A 212 3.36 -2.65 8.61
C ALA A 212 3.32 -2.69 10.14
N MET A 213 4.12 -1.83 10.80
CA MET A 213 4.12 -1.69 12.26
C MET A 213 2.81 -1.09 12.78
N THR A 214 2.24 -0.09 12.10
CA THR A 214 0.95 0.50 12.49
C THR A 214 -0.17 -0.52 12.43
N PHE A 215 -0.24 -1.33 11.37
CA PHE A 215 -1.30 -2.33 11.22
C PHE A 215 -1.14 -3.51 12.18
N PHE A 216 0.08 -3.79 12.64
CA PHE A 216 0.38 -4.83 13.63
C PHE A 216 0.51 -4.28 15.06
N SER A 217 0.18 -3.00 15.28
CA SER A 217 0.54 -2.29 16.52
C SER A 217 -0.07 -2.87 17.81
N PRO A 218 -1.30 -3.43 17.86
CA PRO A 218 -1.84 -3.92 19.14
C PRO A 218 -0.96 -5.00 19.78
N THR A 219 -0.50 -5.98 19.01
CA THR A 219 0.41 -7.04 19.50
C THR A 219 1.77 -6.49 19.90
N LEU A 220 2.29 -5.50 19.15
CA LEU A 220 3.56 -4.84 19.48
C LEU A 220 3.47 -4.04 20.78
N ILE A 221 2.35 -3.36 21.02
CA ILE A 221 2.11 -2.60 22.26
C ILE A 221 1.99 -3.55 23.44
N GLU A 222 1.25 -4.65 23.31
CA GLU A 222 1.12 -5.68 24.35
C GLU A 222 2.50 -6.23 24.75
N GLU A 223 3.31 -6.62 23.78
CA GLU A 223 4.67 -7.12 24.03
C GLU A 223 5.59 -6.05 24.61
N ALA A 224 5.45 -4.79 24.17
CA ALA A 224 6.24 -3.68 24.72
C ALA A 224 5.98 -3.47 26.22
N VAL A 225 4.71 -3.63 26.66
CA VAL A 225 4.27 -3.37 28.04
C VAL A 225 4.37 -4.61 28.94
N LEU A 226 3.90 -5.76 28.47
CA LEU A 226 3.68 -6.95 29.30
C LEU A 226 4.76 -8.02 29.15
N LYS A 227 5.58 -8.00 28.10
CA LYS A 227 6.66 -8.99 27.86
C LYS A 227 6.15 -10.44 27.90
N LEU A 228 5.00 -10.68 27.26
CA LEU A 228 4.34 -11.99 27.30
C LEU A 228 5.03 -13.04 26.43
N GLU A 229 5.91 -12.62 25.51
CA GLU A 229 6.64 -13.50 24.60
C GLU A 229 5.72 -14.48 23.85
N ARG A 230 4.58 -13.96 23.38
CA ARG A 230 3.55 -14.76 22.70
C ARG A 230 4.17 -15.59 21.56
N LYS A 231 3.80 -16.87 21.54
CA LYS A 231 4.21 -17.81 20.49
C LYS A 231 3.23 -17.74 19.31
N PRO A 232 3.73 -17.81 18.07
CA PRO A 232 2.87 -17.83 16.89
C PRO A 232 2.06 -19.13 16.84
N THR A 233 0.78 -19.01 16.53
CA THR A 233 -0.18 -20.14 16.57
C THR A 233 -0.99 -20.27 15.29
N LEU A 234 -0.40 -19.86 14.15
CA LEU A 234 -1.09 -19.79 12.87
C LEU A 234 -2.42 -19.03 12.99
N ASN A 235 -3.53 -19.68 12.65
CA ASN A 235 -4.86 -19.09 12.61
C ASN A 235 -5.53 -18.96 13.99
N ARG A 236 -5.01 -19.64 15.02
CA ARG A 236 -5.62 -19.66 16.36
C ARG A 236 -5.50 -18.28 17.01
N SER A 237 -6.63 -17.74 17.45
CA SER A 237 -6.66 -16.50 18.22
C SER A 237 -5.87 -16.63 19.52
N GLN A 238 -5.21 -15.54 19.87
CA GLN A 238 -4.34 -15.40 21.03
C GLN A 238 -5.05 -14.83 22.26
N THR A 239 -6.28 -14.35 22.07
CA THR A 239 -7.03 -13.59 23.08
C THR A 239 -8.46 -14.08 23.28
N SER A 240 -8.93 -15.03 22.48
CA SER A 240 -10.30 -15.55 22.55
C SER A 240 -10.39 -16.99 22.03
N GLY A 241 -11.42 -17.72 22.45
CA GLY A 241 -11.58 -19.13 22.08
C GLY A 241 -13.03 -19.63 22.21
N PRO A 242 -13.46 -20.61 21.39
CA PRO A 242 -12.76 -21.14 20.22
C PRO A 242 -12.78 -20.15 19.04
N SER A 243 -11.60 -19.73 18.60
CA SER A 243 -11.43 -18.79 17.49
C SER A 243 -10.25 -19.24 16.63
N ASP A 244 -10.55 -19.83 15.47
CA ASP A 244 -9.59 -20.45 14.55
C ASP A 244 -10.24 -20.76 13.18
N ILE A 245 -9.48 -21.30 12.24
CA ILE A 245 -9.95 -21.93 11.00
C ILE A 245 -10.01 -23.44 11.19
N PHE A 246 -11.22 -23.98 11.32
CA PHE A 246 -11.46 -25.40 11.61
C PHE A 246 -11.73 -26.20 10.33
N ARG A 247 -11.18 -27.42 10.27
CA ARG A 247 -11.42 -28.35 9.17
C ARG A 247 -12.83 -28.94 9.26
N THR A 248 -13.53 -28.98 8.12
CA THR A 248 -14.81 -29.67 7.96
C THR A 248 -14.67 -30.87 7.02
N ARG A 249 -15.79 -31.51 6.66
CA ARG A 249 -15.80 -32.64 5.73
C ARG A 249 -15.32 -32.26 4.32
N ASP A 250 -15.64 -31.05 3.87
CA ASP A 250 -15.49 -30.60 2.49
C ASP A 250 -14.73 -29.26 2.35
N GLY A 251 -14.13 -28.78 3.43
CA GLY A 251 -13.36 -27.56 3.40
C GLY A 251 -12.94 -27.09 4.79
N TRP A 252 -12.95 -25.77 4.96
CA TRP A 252 -12.52 -25.08 6.17
C TRP A 252 -13.51 -23.98 6.51
N VAL A 253 -13.75 -23.76 7.80
CA VAL A 253 -14.64 -22.70 8.30
C VAL A 253 -13.91 -21.89 9.36
N THR A 254 -13.93 -20.58 9.21
CA THR A 254 -13.51 -19.66 10.27
C THR A 254 -14.58 -19.59 11.34
N VAL A 255 -14.20 -19.87 12.58
CA VAL A 255 -15.03 -19.67 13.76
C VAL A 255 -14.38 -18.57 14.59
N ALA A 256 -15.17 -17.60 15.04
CA ALA A 256 -14.70 -16.52 15.91
C ALA A 256 -15.66 -16.39 17.10
N VAL A 257 -15.23 -16.89 18.26
CA VAL A 257 -15.95 -16.80 19.53
C VAL A 257 -15.25 -15.82 20.43
N ASN A 258 -15.87 -14.65 20.58
CA ASN A 258 -15.40 -13.60 21.48
C ASN A 258 -16.36 -13.45 22.66
N GLY A 259 -16.00 -14.04 23.79
CA GLY A 259 -16.74 -13.98 25.05
C GLY A 259 -17.84 -15.03 25.22
N ASP A 260 -18.28 -15.19 26.46
CA ASP A 260 -19.19 -16.24 26.92
C ASP A 260 -20.52 -16.33 26.16
N PRO A 261 -21.19 -15.23 25.76
CA PRO A 261 -22.45 -15.34 25.03
C PRO A 261 -22.30 -16.07 23.69
N LEU A 262 -21.19 -15.85 22.99
CA LEU A 262 -20.90 -16.55 21.73
C LEU A 262 -20.48 -17.99 21.99
N PHE A 263 -19.73 -18.25 23.08
CA PHE A 263 -19.34 -19.61 23.46
C PHE A 263 -20.55 -20.49 23.75
N ARG A 264 -21.51 -20.01 24.56
CA ARG A 264 -22.78 -20.71 24.83
C ARG A 264 -23.55 -21.04 23.55
N ARG A 265 -23.59 -20.10 22.60
CA ARG A 265 -24.26 -20.31 21.30
C ARG A 265 -23.55 -21.39 20.47
N VAL A 266 -22.23 -21.38 20.43
CA VAL A 266 -21.45 -22.40 19.69
C VAL A 266 -21.60 -23.78 20.33
N CYS A 267 -21.47 -23.91 21.65
CA CYS A 267 -21.66 -25.19 22.35
C CYS A 267 -23.04 -25.79 22.07
N LYS A 268 -24.10 -24.96 22.10
CA LYS A 268 -25.45 -25.41 21.73
C LYS A 268 -25.56 -25.82 20.27
N LEU A 269 -24.92 -25.10 19.35
CA LEU A 269 -24.96 -25.38 17.91
C LEU A 269 -24.31 -26.72 17.56
N ILE A 270 -23.18 -27.04 18.20
CA ILE A 270 -22.43 -28.29 17.94
C ILE A 270 -22.84 -29.45 18.85
N GLY A 271 -23.82 -29.23 19.74
CA GLY A 271 -24.31 -30.26 20.68
C GLY A 271 -23.37 -30.55 21.85
N ALA A 272 -22.41 -29.67 22.14
CA ALA A 272 -21.41 -29.82 23.20
C ALA A 272 -21.74 -28.95 24.44
N THR A 273 -22.99 -28.98 24.90
CA THR A 273 -23.45 -28.14 26.03
C THR A 273 -22.76 -28.47 27.34
N GLU A 274 -22.20 -29.66 27.48
CA GLU A 274 -21.39 -30.09 28.61
C GLU A 274 -20.14 -29.24 28.82
N TRP A 275 -19.60 -28.61 27.76
CA TRP A 275 -18.44 -27.72 27.86
C TRP A 275 -18.73 -26.44 28.66
N LEU A 276 -20.00 -26.10 28.89
CA LEU A 276 -20.38 -24.89 29.64
C LEU A 276 -20.14 -25.01 31.13
N GLU A 277 -20.06 -26.23 31.63
CA GLU A 277 -19.79 -26.54 33.04
C GLU A 277 -18.38 -27.17 33.21
N ASP A 278 -17.63 -27.32 32.11
CA ASP A 278 -16.26 -27.83 32.13
C ASP A 278 -15.31 -26.72 32.60
N PRO A 279 -14.45 -26.97 33.62
CA PRO A 279 -13.55 -25.95 34.16
C PRO A 279 -12.35 -25.61 33.24
N ARG A 280 -12.16 -26.31 32.12
CA ARG A 280 -11.04 -26.13 31.18
C ARG A 280 -11.31 -25.09 30.11
#